data_AF-A0A226NDL0-F1
#
_entry.id   AF-A0A226NDL0-F1
#
_cell.length_a   1.000
_cell.length_b   1.000
_cell.length_c   1.000
_cell.angle_alpha   90.00
_cell.angle_beta   90.00
_cell.angle_gamma   90.00
#
_symmetry.space_group_name_H-M   'P 1'
#
loop_
_entity.id
_entity.type
_entity.pdbx_description
1 polymer ?
#
loop_
_entity_poly.entity_id
_entity_poly.type
_entity_poly.pdbx_seq_one_letter_code
_entity_poly.pdbx_strand_id
1 'polypeptide(L)'
;MAANGSGAAHGSLLDNSFGDDLVSDWYIYETAETAAPQDDMFPSSIPDCDPTVSPRLYHTCMAPISLAVLLGLSLLVKRRRLHQGCWNGIPGLLSPANFLEEEGNRGLVAAVFGILFSSLCVLVLDADPLPFITHSSQHSREYWKILALLYYPAFYYPLAACATVGHRASYLLGCLLSWCHCVVHVWQKVDCPQSPKIYRYYSTLSYVPIILCLMVLSLWYPALLIRSFTGKEETTDKEVTGRGYYKKYLKAVLSRRLQKGSSPKLDESLLSRLRAYLCSYIYTPEEGFQLPLKLILSITTSVIAVYQVALLLLVAFVPTIQIVRAGMTKDVVVLLVQFGLVPSENPGMPGDMEKELSTVKHYLWSLEVCYVCSLVLCCLLTLAMLLRTLVMHRSNLKALYQGAVLDVFYKAHILRPSRQAVVCWMSFAGFQTAFTCLGLLIQQVIFFICFAAFTFLVVIPLQSGTSSHLFKIVRNM
;
A
#
# COMPACT_ATOMS: atom_id res chain seq x y z
N MET A 1 60.71 26.44 -39.49
CA MET A 1 61.58 25.27 -39.72
C MET A 1 60.82 24.32 -40.65
N ALA A 2 61.51 23.88 -41.71
CA ALA A 2 61.05 23.19 -42.93
C ALA A 2 60.28 21.86 -42.66
N ALA A 3 59.60 21.18 -43.60
CA ALA A 3 59.49 21.16 -45.06
C ALA A 3 58.11 20.54 -45.42
N ASN A 4 57.35 21.05 -46.39
CA ASN A 4 57.31 20.69 -47.82
C ASN A 4 57.03 19.21 -48.15
N GLY A 5 55.96 18.97 -48.92
CA GLY A 5 55.59 17.67 -49.50
C GLY A 5 54.32 17.75 -50.36
N SER A 6 54.45 18.33 -51.55
CA SER A 6 53.46 18.47 -52.62
C SER A 6 53.21 17.16 -53.40
N GLY A 7 52.01 17.00 -53.96
CA GLY A 7 51.74 16.00 -55.02
C GLY A 7 50.32 16.08 -55.60
N ALA A 8 50.12 16.95 -56.59
CA ALA A 8 49.02 16.93 -57.57
C ALA A 8 49.19 15.72 -58.53
N ALA A 9 48.33 15.31 -59.48
CA ALA A 9 47.27 15.93 -60.26
C ALA A 9 46.52 14.84 -61.10
N HIS A 10 45.58 15.30 -61.94
CA HIS A 10 44.74 14.63 -62.98
C HIS A 10 43.39 14.08 -62.48
N GLY A 11 42.21 14.62 -62.85
CA GLY A 11 41.74 15.12 -64.17
C GLY A 11 41.18 13.92 -64.96
N SER A 12 39.96 13.86 -65.51
CA SER A 12 39.00 14.87 -65.95
C SER A 12 37.65 14.23 -66.36
N LEU A 13 36.56 14.97 -66.14
CA LEU A 13 35.41 15.24 -67.04
C LEU A 13 34.44 14.14 -67.54
N LEU A 14 33.16 14.46 -67.26
CA LEU A 14 31.94 14.38 -68.10
C LEU A 14 31.15 13.06 -68.24
N ASP A 15 30.04 13.05 -67.49
CA ASP A 15 28.66 13.14 -67.99
C ASP A 15 27.86 11.86 -68.30
N ASN A 16 26.56 12.00 -68.04
CA ASN A 16 25.42 11.16 -68.41
C ASN A 16 25.01 9.95 -67.55
N SER A 17 24.02 10.25 -66.70
CA SER A 17 22.64 9.78 -66.88
C SER A 17 22.15 8.50 -66.18
N PHE A 18 20.95 8.66 -65.62
CA PHE A 18 19.93 7.65 -65.27
C PHE A 18 20.18 6.71 -64.09
N GLY A 19 19.46 7.00 -62.99
CA GLY A 19 18.52 6.07 -62.36
C GLY A 19 19.09 5.01 -61.43
N ASP A 20 18.93 5.22 -60.11
CA ASP A 20 18.56 4.16 -59.16
C ASP A 20 18.27 4.76 -57.76
N ASP A 21 17.15 5.50 -57.66
CA ASP A 21 16.44 5.69 -56.39
C ASP A 21 15.23 4.76 -56.41
N LEU A 22 15.45 3.50 -56.00
CA LEU A 22 14.42 2.45 -56.09
C LEU A 22 14.42 1.57 -54.84
N VAL A 23 14.22 2.18 -53.66
CA VAL A 23 13.75 1.47 -52.47
C VAL A 23 12.86 2.38 -51.62
N SER A 24 11.55 2.17 -51.73
CA SER A 24 10.46 2.53 -50.80
C SER A 24 9.39 3.41 -51.43
N ASP A 25 8.50 2.80 -52.20
CA ASP A 25 7.16 3.36 -52.37
C ASP A 25 6.15 2.24 -52.58
N TRP A 26 5.65 1.69 -51.47
CA TRP A 26 4.49 0.82 -51.42
C TRP A 26 3.70 1.18 -50.17
N TYR A 27 2.95 2.29 -50.22
CA TYR A 27 1.67 2.48 -49.52
C TYR A 27 1.01 3.74 -50.09
N ILE A 28 0.17 3.59 -51.11
CA ILE A 28 -0.76 4.64 -51.54
C ILE A 28 -2.18 4.25 -51.09
N TYR A 29 -2.81 5.23 -50.45
CA TYR A 29 -4.15 5.33 -49.90
C TYR A 29 -5.25 4.60 -50.68
N GLU A 30 -6.12 3.91 -49.93
CA GLU A 30 -7.48 3.63 -50.35
C GLU A 30 -8.45 4.59 -49.65
N THR A 31 -9.46 4.98 -50.40
CA THR A 31 -10.24 6.21 -50.36
C THR A 31 -11.19 6.36 -49.17
N ALA A 32 -11.40 7.63 -48.80
CA ALA A 32 -12.37 8.09 -47.82
C ALA A 32 -13.81 7.65 -48.16
N GLU A 33 -14.45 6.94 -47.23
CA GLU A 33 -15.90 6.95 -47.07
C GLU A 33 -16.27 7.36 -45.64
N THR A 34 -17.27 8.23 -45.58
CA THR A 34 -17.69 9.08 -44.47
C THR A 34 -18.54 8.37 -43.41
N ALA A 35 -18.14 8.60 -42.16
CA ALA A 35 -18.97 8.78 -40.95
C ALA A 35 -19.79 7.60 -40.37
N ALA A 36 -19.22 7.00 -39.33
CA ALA A 36 -19.94 6.79 -38.07
C ALA A 36 -19.05 7.34 -36.93
N PRO A 37 -19.60 8.02 -35.91
CA PRO A 37 -18.81 8.49 -34.78
C PRO A 37 -18.46 7.26 -33.92
N GLN A 38 -17.30 6.65 -34.17
CA GLN A 38 -16.64 5.89 -33.12
C GLN A 38 -16.25 6.92 -32.07
N ASP A 39 -16.89 6.83 -30.90
CA ASP A 39 -16.31 7.40 -29.69
C ASP A 39 -14.89 6.85 -29.59
N ASP A 40 -13.91 7.70 -29.94
CA ASP A 40 -12.50 7.52 -29.63
C ASP A 40 -12.37 7.57 -28.10
N MET A 41 -12.79 6.49 -27.47
CA MET A 41 -12.53 6.22 -26.07
C MET A 41 -11.04 5.91 -26.02
N PHE A 42 -10.23 6.96 -25.80
CA PHE A 42 -8.77 7.06 -25.63
C PHE A 42 -8.02 7.81 -26.75
N PRO A 43 -8.08 9.16 -26.79
CA PRO A 43 -7.04 9.93 -27.44
C PRO A 43 -5.87 10.17 -26.46
N SER A 44 -4.65 10.07 -27.01
CA SER A 44 -3.42 10.78 -26.63
C SER A 44 -2.71 10.41 -25.32
N SER A 45 -1.39 10.20 -25.44
CA SER A 45 -0.41 10.27 -24.35
C SER A 45 -0.81 11.34 -23.32
N ILE A 46 -1.11 10.92 -22.08
CA ILE A 46 -1.44 11.84 -20.99
C ILE A 46 -0.23 12.78 -20.85
N PRO A 47 -0.37 14.09 -21.12
CA PRO A 47 0.74 15.00 -21.00
C PRO A 47 1.20 15.05 -19.55
N ASP A 48 2.51 15.14 -19.34
CA ASP A 48 3.08 15.34 -18.01
C ASP A 48 2.52 16.64 -17.42
N CYS A 49 1.81 16.51 -16.30
CA CYS A 49 1.22 17.62 -15.57
C CYS A 49 2.18 18.06 -14.47
N ASP A 50 2.68 19.29 -14.59
CA ASP A 50 3.49 19.91 -13.55
C ASP A 50 2.57 20.62 -12.54
N PRO A 51 2.53 20.16 -11.27
CA PRO A 51 1.69 20.80 -10.26
C PRO A 51 2.23 22.20 -9.93
N THR A 52 1.33 23.12 -9.55
CA THR A 52 1.72 24.50 -9.18
C THR A 52 2.77 24.52 -8.07
N VAL A 53 2.72 23.56 -7.15
CA VAL A 53 3.77 23.30 -6.15
C VAL A 53 4.55 22.05 -6.55
N SER A 54 5.70 22.24 -7.19
CA SER A 54 6.57 21.13 -7.58
C SER A 54 7.03 20.32 -6.35
N PRO A 55 7.16 18.99 -6.46
CA PRO A 55 7.64 18.15 -5.35
C PRO A 55 9.02 18.60 -4.84
N ARG A 56 9.89 19.06 -5.74
CA ARG A 56 11.20 19.62 -5.40
C ARG A 56 11.08 20.84 -4.49
N LEU A 57 10.25 21.81 -4.85
CA LEU A 57 10.02 23.02 -4.05
C LEU A 57 9.47 22.65 -2.66
N TYR A 58 8.48 21.77 -2.61
CA TYR A 58 7.91 21.29 -1.36
C TYR A 58 8.97 20.70 -0.42
N HIS A 59 9.79 19.78 -0.92
CA HIS A 59 10.83 19.14 -0.09
C HIS A 59 11.97 20.10 0.25
N THR A 60 12.34 21.04 -0.63
CA THR A 60 13.35 22.08 -0.34
C THR A 60 12.89 23.02 0.77
N CYS A 61 11.59 23.36 0.83
CA CYS A 61 11.05 24.22 1.89
C CYS A 61 10.76 23.47 3.19
N MET A 62 10.15 22.29 3.13
CA MET A 62 9.71 21.56 4.32
C MET A 62 10.83 20.82 5.04
N ALA A 63 11.87 20.36 4.33
CA ALA A 63 13.00 19.68 4.98
C ALA A 63 13.72 20.56 6.01
N PRO A 64 14.12 21.82 5.73
CA PRO A 64 14.74 22.67 6.75
C PRO A 64 13.77 23.04 7.87
N ILE A 65 12.47 23.22 7.59
CA ILE A 65 11.45 23.43 8.63
C ILE A 65 11.39 22.22 9.56
N SER A 66 11.31 21.01 9.01
CA SER A 66 11.27 19.77 9.78
C SER A 66 12.50 19.62 10.69
N LEU A 67 13.69 19.96 10.18
CA LEU A 67 14.94 19.96 10.94
C LEU A 67 14.96 21.03 12.03
N ALA A 68 14.51 22.25 11.73
CA ALA A 68 14.43 23.34 12.70
C ALA A 68 13.47 23.01 13.85
N VAL A 69 12.31 22.40 13.54
CA VAL A 69 11.38 21.92 14.56
C VAL A 69 12.03 20.87 15.44
N LEU A 70 12.69 19.87 14.85
CA LEU A 70 13.35 18.81 15.59
C LEU A 70 14.42 19.35 16.56
N LEU A 71 15.25 20.29 16.08
CA LEU A 71 16.24 20.98 16.90
C LEU A 71 15.58 21.81 18.00
N GLY A 72 14.52 22.56 17.68
CA GLY A 72 13.75 23.33 18.65
C GLY A 72 13.16 22.47 19.77
N LEU A 73 12.54 21.33 19.42
CA LEU A 73 12.03 20.36 20.39
C LEU A 73 13.15 19.78 21.26
N SER A 74 14.34 19.55 20.69
CA SER A 74 15.52 19.06 21.42
C SER A 74 16.02 20.01 22.49
N LEU A 75 15.83 21.33 22.31
CA LEU A 75 16.16 22.37 23.28
C LEU A 75 15.07 22.54 24.35
N LEU A 76 13.81 22.28 24.01
CA LEU A 76 12.66 22.42 24.92
C LEU A 76 12.62 21.31 26.00
N VAL A 77 13.24 20.16 25.76
CA VAL A 77 13.34 19.10 26.77
C VAL A 77 14.43 19.43 27.77
N LYS A 78 14.04 19.73 29.02
CA LYS A 78 14.95 20.07 30.13
C LYS A 78 15.93 18.92 30.41
N ARG A 79 17.14 18.98 29.85
CA ARG A 79 18.22 18.01 30.10
C ARG A 79 18.76 18.22 31.52
N ARG A 80 18.38 17.36 32.47
CA ARG A 80 18.86 17.44 33.87
C ARG A 80 20.36 17.18 34.03
N ARG A 81 21.05 16.59 33.03
CA ARG A 81 22.52 16.49 32.97
C ARG A 81 22.98 16.48 31.50
N LEU A 82 23.57 17.57 31.02
CA LEU A 82 24.46 17.51 29.85
C LEU A 82 25.75 16.84 30.32
N HIS A 83 25.97 15.59 29.94
CA HIS A 83 27.27 14.96 30.17
C HIS A 83 28.31 15.72 29.34
N GLN A 84 29.40 16.18 29.98
CA GLN A 84 30.46 17.01 29.36
C GLN A 84 31.27 16.30 28.25
N GLY A 85 30.96 15.04 27.92
CA GLY A 85 31.59 14.30 26.83
C GLY A 85 30.74 14.37 25.56
N CYS A 86 30.92 15.43 24.76
CA CYS A 86 30.16 15.70 23.52
C CYS A 86 30.28 14.59 22.43
N TRP A 87 31.17 13.60 22.62
CA TRP A 87 31.49 12.58 21.60
C TRP A 87 31.37 11.12 22.06
N ASN A 88 30.95 10.84 23.31
CA ASN A 88 30.76 9.46 23.81
C ASN A 88 29.32 9.15 24.25
N GLY A 89 28.35 9.96 23.82
CA GLY A 89 26.93 9.72 24.04
C GLY A 89 26.15 9.90 22.74
N ILE A 90 25.13 9.06 22.54
CA ILE A 90 24.16 9.24 21.45
C ILE A 90 23.56 10.64 21.62
N PRO A 91 23.60 11.53 20.61
CA PRO A 91 22.99 12.85 20.72
C PRO A 91 21.54 12.63 21.13
N GLY A 92 21.13 13.27 22.23
CA GLY A 92 19.82 13.06 22.85
C GLY A 92 18.68 13.60 22.00
N LEU A 93 18.41 12.93 20.88
CA LEU A 93 17.25 13.12 20.04
C LEU A 93 16.02 12.61 20.78
N LEU A 94 14.91 13.33 20.69
CA LEU A 94 13.68 12.96 21.38
C LEU A 94 13.14 11.64 20.84
N SER A 95 12.98 10.61 21.69
CA SER A 95 12.28 9.40 21.23
C SER A 95 10.90 9.78 20.65
N PRO A 96 10.61 9.41 19.39
CA PRO A 96 9.41 9.86 18.67
C PRO A 96 8.13 9.25 19.26
N ALA A 97 8.26 8.13 19.96
CA ALA A 97 7.21 7.53 20.77
C ALA A 97 7.85 6.68 21.87
N ASN A 98 7.15 6.53 23.00
CA ASN A 98 7.47 5.48 23.95
C ASN A 98 6.70 4.21 23.56
N PHE A 99 7.36 3.29 22.87
CA PHE A 99 6.74 2.05 22.38
C PHE A 99 6.40 1.04 23.50
N LEU A 100 6.94 1.26 24.69
CA LEU A 100 6.74 0.42 25.87
C LEU A 100 5.67 0.97 26.81
N GLU A 101 5.40 2.28 26.77
CA GLU A 101 4.29 2.85 27.52
C GLU A 101 2.97 2.46 26.87
N GLU A 102 2.09 1.89 27.70
CA GLU A 102 0.73 1.57 27.29
C GLU A 102 -0.09 2.86 27.13
N GLU A 103 0.07 3.88 27.98
CA GLU A 103 -0.68 5.14 27.82
C GLU A 103 0.04 6.17 26.95
N GLY A 104 -0.61 6.58 25.86
CA GLY A 104 -0.12 7.62 24.95
C GLY A 104 -1.09 7.88 23.80
N ASN A 105 -0.80 8.88 22.95
CA ASN A 105 -1.57 9.19 21.74
C ASN A 105 -1.29 8.16 20.63
N ARG A 106 -1.74 6.92 20.82
CA ARG A 106 -1.41 5.76 19.97
C ARG A 106 -1.83 5.94 18.52
N GLY A 107 -3.01 6.53 18.31
CA GLY A 107 -3.53 6.76 16.97
C GLY A 107 -2.71 7.76 16.15
N LEU A 108 -2.09 8.75 16.81
CA LEU A 108 -1.18 9.70 16.17
C LEU A 108 0.08 9.00 15.67
N VAL A 109 0.70 8.18 16.53
CA VAL A 109 1.90 7.41 16.14
C VAL A 109 1.56 6.42 15.03
N ALA A 110 0.40 5.76 15.11
CA ALA A 110 -0.07 4.86 14.05
C ALA A 110 -0.27 5.59 12.70
N ALA A 111 -0.84 6.80 12.71
CA ALA A 111 -1.01 7.61 11.50
C ALA A 111 0.34 8.04 10.89
N VAL A 112 1.31 8.45 11.71
CA VAL A 112 2.67 8.79 11.21
C VAL A 112 3.34 7.57 10.57
N PHE A 113 3.27 6.40 11.20
CA PHE A 113 3.80 5.17 10.60
C PHE A 113 3.03 4.76 9.33
N GLY A 114 1.72 5.04 9.25
CA GLY A 114 0.94 4.86 8.04
C GLY A 114 1.41 5.74 6.88
N ILE A 115 1.77 7.00 7.16
CA ILE A 115 2.37 7.92 6.17
C ILE A 115 3.72 7.38 5.70
N LEU A 116 4.58 6.96 6.63
CA LEU A 116 5.91 6.42 6.31
C LEU A 116 5.82 5.19 5.43
N PHE A 117 4.96 4.23 5.78
CA PHE A 117 4.78 3.01 5.01
C PHE A 117 4.16 3.29 3.63
N SER A 118 3.17 4.17 3.54
CA SER A 118 2.58 4.55 2.25
C SER A 118 3.59 5.27 1.34
N SER A 119 4.41 6.16 1.92
CA SER A 119 5.49 6.84 1.19
C SER A 119 6.52 5.84 0.68
N LEU A 120 6.83 4.80 1.45
CA LEU A 120 7.68 3.69 1.01
C LEU A 120 7.08 2.93 -0.17
N CYS A 121 5.78 2.62 -0.15
CA CYS A 121 5.12 1.95 -1.28
C CYS A 121 5.20 2.76 -2.58
N VAL A 122 5.01 4.09 -2.50
CA VAL A 122 5.15 4.98 -3.65
C VAL A 122 6.61 5.03 -4.12
N LEU A 123 7.55 5.18 -3.18
CA LEU A 123 8.99 5.27 -3.45
C LEU A 123 9.54 4.04 -4.20
N VAL A 124 9.05 2.84 -3.89
CA VAL A 124 9.49 1.59 -4.53
C VAL A 124 9.16 1.58 -6.02
N LEU A 125 8.03 2.19 -6.40
CA LEU A 125 7.50 2.21 -7.76
C LEU A 125 7.93 3.45 -8.55
N ASP A 126 8.42 4.49 -7.88
CA ASP A 126 8.82 5.73 -8.53
C ASP A 126 10.20 5.63 -9.20
N ALA A 127 10.34 6.29 -10.35
CA ALA A 127 11.58 6.36 -11.11
C ALA A 127 12.60 7.31 -10.45
N ASP A 128 12.12 8.38 -9.83
CA ASP A 128 12.94 9.40 -9.17
C ASP A 128 12.71 9.38 -7.66
N PRO A 129 13.54 8.64 -6.89
CA PRO A 129 13.29 8.38 -5.47
C PRO A 129 13.54 9.58 -4.55
N LEU A 130 14.35 10.55 -5.01
CA LEU A 130 14.67 11.76 -4.27
C LEU A 130 14.29 13.00 -5.09
N PRO A 131 13.53 13.93 -4.50
CA PRO A 131 13.01 15.11 -5.20
C PRO A 131 14.10 16.15 -5.56
N PHE A 132 15.34 15.95 -5.09
CA PHE A 132 16.46 16.86 -5.26
C PHE A 132 17.39 16.50 -6.43
N ILE A 133 17.31 15.27 -6.94
CA ILE A 133 18.24 14.73 -7.93
C ILE A 133 17.45 14.41 -9.18
N THR A 134 17.53 15.30 -10.15
CA THR A 134 16.99 15.10 -11.50
C THR A 134 18.09 14.44 -12.33
N HIS A 135 17.74 13.40 -13.11
CA HIS A 135 18.66 12.63 -13.98
C HIS A 135 19.71 11.77 -13.25
N SER A 136 19.25 10.85 -12.40
CA SER A 136 20.15 9.82 -11.84
C SER A 136 20.41 8.70 -12.86
N SER A 137 21.67 8.28 -13.02
CA SER A 137 22.01 7.11 -13.82
C SER A 137 21.41 5.84 -13.20
N GLN A 138 21.05 4.84 -14.02
CA GLN A 138 20.34 3.62 -13.57
C GLN A 138 21.03 2.90 -12.40
N HIS A 139 22.37 2.91 -12.34
CA HIS A 139 23.16 2.34 -11.24
C HIS A 139 23.08 3.18 -9.96
N SER A 140 23.10 4.51 -10.07
CA SER A 140 23.01 5.41 -8.91
C SER A 140 21.61 5.45 -8.29
N ARG A 141 20.56 5.19 -9.09
CA ARG A 141 19.15 5.21 -8.65
C ARG A 141 18.88 4.28 -7.46
N GLU A 142 19.43 3.07 -7.49
CA GLU A 142 19.18 2.10 -6.41
C GLU A 142 19.84 2.53 -5.09
N TYR A 143 21.02 3.19 -5.14
CA TYR A 143 21.62 3.81 -3.95
C TYR A 143 20.80 4.98 -3.43
N TRP A 144 20.21 5.79 -4.31
CA TRP A 144 19.32 6.88 -3.92
C TRP A 144 18.05 6.38 -3.23
N LYS A 145 17.51 5.23 -3.63
CA LYS A 145 16.40 4.59 -2.90
C LYS A 145 16.80 4.21 -1.48
N ILE A 146 18.01 3.67 -1.27
CA ILE A 146 18.52 3.36 0.08
C ILE A 146 18.61 4.62 0.94
N LEU A 147 19.10 5.74 0.37
CA LEU A 147 19.14 7.02 1.08
C LEU A 147 17.73 7.55 1.38
N ALA A 148 16.79 7.39 0.45
CA ALA A 148 15.41 7.78 0.63
C ALA A 148 14.73 7.02 1.80
N LEU A 149 15.09 5.76 2.04
CA LEU A 149 14.63 5.00 3.23
C LEU A 149 15.00 5.68 4.56
N LEU A 150 16.09 6.45 4.60
CA LEU A 150 16.51 7.21 5.77
C LEU A 150 15.91 8.63 5.80
N TYR A 151 15.72 9.24 4.62
CA TYR A 151 15.20 10.59 4.46
C TYR A 151 13.74 10.73 4.93
N TYR A 152 12.82 9.87 4.46
CA TYR A 152 11.39 10.01 4.79
C TYR A 152 11.09 9.86 6.30
N PRO A 153 11.70 8.90 7.03
CA PRO A 153 11.60 8.84 8.48
C PRO A 153 12.10 10.11 9.16
N ALA A 154 13.23 10.67 8.70
CA ALA A 154 13.75 11.92 9.26
C ALA A 154 12.83 13.13 8.98
N PHE A 155 12.24 13.18 7.79
CA PHE A 155 11.34 14.25 7.34
C PHE A 155 10.03 14.28 8.14
N TYR A 156 9.40 13.12 8.40
CA TYR A 156 8.15 13.04 9.17
C TYR A 156 8.36 12.84 10.68
N TYR A 157 9.60 12.65 11.14
CA TYR A 157 9.95 12.50 12.55
C TYR A 157 9.35 13.60 13.47
N PRO A 158 9.38 14.88 13.07
CA PRO A 158 8.90 15.95 13.94
C PRO A 158 7.41 15.84 14.27
N LEU A 159 6.59 15.25 13.38
CA LEU A 159 5.17 15.00 13.66
C LEU A 159 5.05 14.10 14.90
N ALA A 160 5.71 12.95 14.91
CA ALA A 160 5.68 12.05 16.07
C ALA A 160 6.28 12.71 17.33
N ALA A 161 7.44 13.38 17.19
CA ALA A 161 8.12 14.02 18.31
C ALA A 161 7.30 15.15 18.97
N CYS A 162 6.50 15.91 18.20
CA CYS A 162 5.63 16.96 18.76
C CYS A 162 4.62 16.42 19.79
N ALA A 163 4.22 15.16 19.67
CA ALA A 163 3.26 14.53 20.56
C ALA A 163 3.87 14.11 21.91
N THR A 164 5.18 13.86 21.98
CA THR A 164 5.84 13.32 23.17
C THR A 164 6.29 14.39 24.17
N VAL A 165 6.51 15.63 23.71
CA VAL A 165 7.00 16.73 24.58
C VAL A 165 5.97 17.21 25.59
N GLY A 166 4.68 17.10 25.29
CA GLY A 166 3.61 17.52 26.20
C GLY A 166 3.53 19.04 26.45
N HIS A 167 4.15 19.86 25.59
CA HIS A 167 4.15 21.32 25.73
C HIS A 167 3.17 21.97 24.74
N ARG A 168 2.55 23.09 25.11
CA ARG A 168 1.58 23.79 24.24
C ARG A 168 2.17 24.19 22.89
N ALA A 169 3.42 24.67 22.90
CA ALA A 169 4.15 25.03 21.69
C ALA A 169 4.39 23.82 20.78
N SER A 170 4.58 22.61 21.32
CA SER A 170 4.79 21.42 20.48
C SER A 170 3.50 20.98 19.80
N TYR A 171 2.34 21.11 20.46
CA TYR A 171 1.05 20.85 19.83
C TYR A 171 0.70 21.87 18.74
N LEU A 172 1.00 23.16 18.95
CA LEU A 172 0.87 24.20 17.91
C LEU A 172 1.74 23.88 16.69
N LEU A 173 3.00 23.50 16.93
CA LEU A 173 3.95 23.19 15.86
C LEU A 173 3.56 21.92 15.10
N GLY A 174 3.09 20.88 15.80
CA GLY A 174 2.52 19.68 15.19
C GLY A 174 1.28 19.98 14.33
N CYS A 175 0.41 20.88 14.80
CA CYS A 175 -0.75 21.34 14.04
C CYS A 175 -0.33 22.01 12.73
N LEU A 176 0.56 23.01 12.79
CA LEU A 176 1.07 23.73 11.61
C LEU A 176 1.74 22.78 10.61
N LEU A 177 2.61 21.88 11.09
CA LEU A 177 3.26 20.88 10.25
C LEU A 177 2.23 19.96 9.57
N SER A 178 1.27 19.42 10.33
CA SER A 178 0.25 18.51 9.80
C SER A 178 -0.61 19.18 8.73
N TRP A 179 -0.98 20.46 8.93
CA TRP A 179 -1.75 21.24 7.96
C TRP A 179 -0.94 21.55 6.71
N CYS A 180 0.32 21.95 6.85
CA CYS A 180 1.19 22.21 5.71
C CYS A 180 1.35 20.96 4.83
N HIS A 181 1.67 19.81 5.42
CA HIS A 181 1.78 18.55 4.69
C HIS A 181 0.45 18.15 4.04
N CYS A 182 -0.66 18.26 4.77
CA CYS A 182 -1.97 17.90 4.26
C CYS A 182 -2.41 18.78 3.08
N VAL A 183 -2.34 20.11 3.23
CA VAL A 183 -2.73 21.07 2.19
C VAL A 183 -1.90 20.87 0.93
N VAL A 184 -0.57 20.74 1.05
CA VAL A 184 0.29 20.55 -0.13
C VAL A 184 -0.03 19.24 -0.84
N HIS A 185 -0.19 18.13 -0.12
CA HIS A 185 -0.51 16.84 -0.74
C HIS A 185 -1.89 16.81 -1.39
N VAL A 186 -2.90 17.46 -0.79
CA VAL A 186 -4.23 17.61 -1.41
C VAL A 186 -4.14 18.48 -2.66
N TRP A 187 -3.47 19.64 -2.56
CA TRP A 187 -3.35 20.60 -3.66
C TRP A 187 -2.65 19.99 -4.89
N GLN A 188 -1.52 19.30 -4.69
CA GLN A 188 -0.79 18.61 -5.76
C GLN A 188 -1.65 17.59 -6.53
N LYS A 189 -2.60 16.93 -5.85
CA LYS A 189 -3.47 15.92 -6.47
C LYS A 189 -4.75 16.50 -7.07
N VAL A 190 -5.18 17.67 -6.60
CA VAL A 190 -6.28 18.43 -7.24
C VAL A 190 -5.80 19.05 -8.54
N ASP A 191 -4.59 19.61 -8.58
CA ASP A 191 -4.00 20.20 -9.80
C ASP A 191 -3.73 19.14 -10.87
N CYS A 192 -3.13 18.02 -10.48
CA CYS A 192 -2.73 16.95 -11.39
C CYS A 192 -3.32 15.60 -10.96
N PRO A 193 -4.61 15.36 -11.23
CA PRO A 193 -5.27 14.11 -10.84
C PRO A 193 -4.86 12.92 -11.73
N GLN A 194 -4.32 13.19 -12.93
CA GLN A 194 -3.98 12.19 -13.94
C GLN A 194 -2.47 12.08 -14.10
N SER A 195 -1.95 10.84 -14.19
CA SER A 195 -0.52 10.59 -14.35
C SER A 195 -0.26 9.45 -15.34
N PRO A 196 0.77 9.55 -16.21
CA PRO A 196 1.09 8.54 -17.21
C PRO A 196 1.82 7.30 -16.64
N LYS A 197 2.21 7.27 -15.35
CA LYS A 197 3.17 6.28 -14.82
C LYS A 197 2.73 4.81 -14.95
N ILE A 198 1.48 4.50 -14.61
CA ILE A 198 0.97 3.10 -14.61
C ILE A 198 -0.47 3.07 -15.09
N TYR A 199 -1.31 3.93 -14.53
CA TYR A 199 -2.71 4.09 -14.93
C TYR A 199 -3.18 5.50 -14.60
N ARG A 200 -4.16 5.98 -15.36
CA ARG A 200 -4.66 7.36 -15.34
C ARG A 200 -4.80 7.93 -13.93
N TYR A 201 -5.40 7.18 -13.00
CA TYR A 201 -5.64 7.63 -11.61
C TYR A 201 -4.78 6.94 -10.55
N TYR A 202 -3.80 6.12 -10.94
CA TYR A 202 -2.98 5.36 -10.00
C TYR A 202 -2.26 6.26 -8.99
N SER A 203 -1.65 7.34 -9.47
CA SER A 203 -0.91 8.31 -8.65
C SER A 203 -1.80 9.01 -7.61
N THR A 204 -3.10 9.14 -7.87
CA THR A 204 -4.04 9.75 -6.93
C THR A 204 -4.50 8.72 -5.90
N LEU A 205 -4.85 7.51 -6.35
CA LEU A 205 -5.28 6.41 -5.49
C LEU A 205 -4.19 5.95 -4.51
N SER A 206 -2.92 5.86 -4.95
CA SER A 206 -1.82 5.43 -4.08
C SER A 206 -1.52 6.42 -2.95
N TYR A 207 -1.84 7.71 -3.12
CA TYR A 207 -1.68 8.76 -2.11
C TYR A 207 -2.87 8.88 -1.14
N VAL A 208 -4.02 8.22 -1.41
CA VAL A 208 -5.20 8.28 -0.53
C VAL A 208 -4.87 7.91 0.92
N PRO A 209 -4.12 6.83 1.22
CA PRO A 209 -3.75 6.50 2.60
C PRO A 209 -2.90 7.59 3.28
N ILE A 210 -2.03 8.26 2.51
CA ILE A 210 -1.18 9.35 3.02
C ILE A 210 -2.06 10.54 3.42
N ILE A 211 -2.95 10.96 2.52
CA ILE A 211 -3.86 12.09 2.76
C ILE A 211 -4.79 11.77 3.93
N LEU A 212 -5.37 10.56 4.00
CA LEU A 212 -6.22 10.14 5.11
C LEU A 212 -5.48 10.19 6.46
N CYS A 213 -4.26 9.66 6.53
CA CYS A 213 -3.46 9.72 7.75
C CYS A 213 -3.12 11.17 8.15
N LEU A 214 -2.81 12.03 7.19
CA LEU A 214 -2.56 13.45 7.42
C LEU A 214 -3.82 14.20 7.89
N MET A 215 -4.99 13.87 7.33
CA MET A 215 -6.28 14.43 7.76
C MET A 215 -6.62 14.01 9.20
N VAL A 216 -6.31 12.77 9.56
CA VAL A 216 -6.46 12.29 10.94
C VAL A 216 -5.53 13.07 11.88
N LEU A 217 -4.27 13.29 11.49
CA LEU A 217 -3.32 14.11 12.26
C LEU A 217 -3.77 15.57 12.37
N SER A 218 -4.26 16.17 11.28
CA SER A 218 -4.70 17.56 11.23
C SER A 218 -5.90 17.84 12.12
N LEU A 219 -6.71 16.82 12.45
CA LEU A 219 -7.80 16.90 13.42
C LEU A 219 -7.33 16.59 14.85
N TRP A 220 -6.38 15.65 15.01
CA TRP A 220 -5.91 15.24 16.33
C TRP A 220 -5.06 16.29 17.05
N TYR A 221 -4.12 16.96 16.36
CA TYR A 221 -3.27 17.98 16.99
C TYR A 221 -4.08 19.16 17.54
N PRO A 222 -5.06 19.74 16.80
CA PRO A 222 -5.95 20.75 17.36
C PRO A 222 -6.73 20.24 18.57
N ALA A 223 -7.25 19.01 18.53
CA ALA A 223 -7.98 18.45 19.67
C ALA A 223 -7.10 18.33 20.91
N LEU A 224 -5.85 17.90 20.77
CA LEU A 224 -4.86 17.85 21.85
C LEU A 224 -4.51 19.25 22.36
N LEU A 225 -4.39 20.22 21.46
CA LEU A 225 -4.12 21.61 21.80
C LEU A 225 -5.27 22.22 22.60
N ILE A 226 -6.52 22.06 22.15
CA ILE A 226 -7.73 22.53 22.85
C ILE A 226 -7.79 21.90 24.24
N ARG A 227 -7.57 20.58 24.34
CA ARG A 227 -7.53 19.87 25.63
C ARG A 227 -6.43 20.40 26.56
N SER A 228 -5.30 20.87 26.02
CA SER A 228 -4.22 21.48 26.81
C SER A 228 -4.57 22.87 27.37
N PHE A 229 -5.54 23.56 26.77
CA PHE A 229 -6.11 24.80 27.29
C PHE A 229 -7.19 24.52 28.34
N THR A 230 -8.10 23.57 28.06
CA THR A 230 -9.21 23.21 28.96
C THR A 230 -8.74 22.44 30.20
N GLY A 231 -7.71 21.60 30.09
CA GLY A 231 -7.22 20.74 31.18
C GLY A 231 -6.34 21.42 32.23
N LYS A 232 -6.25 22.75 32.25
CA LYS A 232 -5.40 23.48 33.22
C LYS A 232 -5.94 23.46 34.65
N GLU A 233 -7.12 22.88 34.90
CA GLU A 233 -7.75 22.82 36.22
C GLU A 233 -7.43 21.53 37.01
N GLU A 234 -6.77 20.53 36.43
CA GLU A 234 -6.69 19.19 37.06
C GLU A 234 -5.29 18.57 37.25
N THR A 235 -4.18 19.31 37.06
CA THR A 235 -2.84 18.70 37.23
C THR A 235 -1.85 19.61 37.96
N THR A 236 -2.12 19.83 39.25
CA THR A 236 -1.07 20.12 40.24
C THR A 236 -0.86 18.88 41.11
N ASP A 237 -0.63 17.73 40.50
CA ASP A 237 0.01 16.62 41.19
C ASP A 237 0.76 15.74 40.21
N LYS A 238 1.96 15.35 40.61
CA LYS A 238 2.83 14.40 39.90
C LYS A 238 2.25 12.99 40.05
N GLU A 239 1.02 12.76 39.62
CA GLU A 239 0.49 11.41 39.51
C GLU A 239 1.11 10.72 38.31
N VAL A 240 1.64 9.52 38.54
CA VAL A 240 2.16 8.64 37.49
C VAL A 240 1.08 8.45 36.42
N THR A 241 1.34 8.91 35.20
CA THR A 241 0.54 8.64 33.99
C THR A 241 0.22 7.13 33.95
N GLY A 242 -1.06 6.72 33.92
CA GLY A 242 -1.45 5.30 33.98
C GLY A 242 -2.32 4.90 35.15
N ARG A 243 -2.36 5.69 36.24
CA ARG A 243 -3.01 5.28 37.50
C ARG A 243 -4.48 4.92 37.32
N GLY A 244 -5.20 5.65 36.47
CA GLY A 244 -6.61 5.39 36.16
C GLY A 244 -6.84 4.08 35.40
N TYR A 245 -6.04 3.80 34.38
CA TYR A 245 -6.12 2.56 33.60
C TYR A 245 -5.74 1.32 34.43
N TYR A 246 -4.59 1.36 35.12
CA TYR A 246 -4.16 0.23 35.95
C TYR A 246 -5.17 -0.09 37.05
N LYS A 247 -5.76 0.94 37.67
CA LYS A 247 -6.84 0.78 38.66
C LYS A 247 -8.08 0.13 38.04
N LYS A 248 -8.49 0.54 36.83
CA LYS A 248 -9.62 -0.05 36.12
C LYS A 248 -9.35 -1.50 35.72
N TYR A 249 -8.16 -1.81 35.21
CA TYR A 249 -7.76 -3.17 34.89
C TYR A 249 -7.80 -4.09 36.11
N LEU A 250 -7.18 -3.65 37.22
CA LEU A 250 -7.15 -4.43 38.45
C LEU A 250 -8.57 -4.65 38.99
N LYS A 251 -9.42 -3.61 38.95
CA LYS A 251 -10.83 -3.72 39.34
C LYS A 251 -11.58 -4.74 38.47
N ALA A 252 -11.37 -4.73 37.15
CA ALA A 252 -11.98 -5.68 36.23
C ALA A 252 -11.52 -7.12 36.50
N VAL A 253 -10.22 -7.34 36.72
CA VAL A 253 -9.67 -8.66 37.04
C VAL A 253 -10.22 -9.20 38.38
N LEU A 254 -10.26 -8.36 39.41
CA LEU A 254 -10.77 -8.74 40.73
C LEU A 254 -12.27 -9.01 40.73
N SER A 255 -13.07 -8.17 40.06
CA SER A 255 -14.54 -8.33 40.00
C SER A 255 -14.97 -9.55 39.18
N ARG A 256 -14.23 -9.92 38.12
CA ARG A 256 -14.53 -11.10 37.32
C ARG A 256 -14.36 -12.41 38.07
N ARG A 257 -13.49 -12.45 39.10
CA ARG A 257 -13.37 -13.60 40.01
C ARG A 257 -14.64 -13.82 40.85
N LEU A 258 -15.43 -12.75 41.06
CA LEU A 258 -16.65 -12.76 41.85
C LEU A 258 -17.90 -13.13 41.04
N GLN A 259 -17.89 -12.93 39.71
CA GLN A 259 -19.04 -13.11 38.81
C GLN A 259 -19.11 -14.48 38.10
N LYS A 260 -18.30 -15.48 38.49
CA LYS A 260 -18.30 -16.80 37.84
C LYS A 260 -19.50 -17.66 38.29
N GLY A 261 -20.72 -17.14 38.14
CA GLY A 261 -21.98 -17.89 38.21
C GLY A 261 -22.50 -18.14 36.79
N SER A 262 -22.59 -19.40 36.38
CA SER A 262 -23.00 -19.79 35.02
C SER A 262 -24.51 -19.67 34.82
N SER A 263 -24.94 -18.92 33.79
CA SER A 263 -26.31 -19.01 33.25
C SER A 263 -26.38 -20.12 32.19
N PRO A 264 -27.48 -20.90 32.11
CA PRO A 264 -27.63 -21.95 31.12
C PRO A 264 -27.79 -21.35 29.71
N LYS A 265 -27.18 -22.02 28.72
CA LYS A 265 -27.29 -21.69 27.29
C LYS A 265 -28.66 -22.15 26.78
N LEU A 266 -29.47 -21.20 26.31
CA LEU A 266 -30.71 -21.47 25.58
C LEU A 266 -30.39 -21.74 24.09
N ASP A 267 -31.17 -22.61 23.45
CA ASP A 267 -30.98 -23.13 22.08
C ASP A 267 -30.63 -22.05 21.04
N GLU A 268 -29.49 -22.22 20.36
CA GLU A 268 -28.97 -21.29 19.36
C GLU A 268 -29.37 -21.70 17.93
N SER A 269 -30.20 -20.86 17.29
CA SER A 269 -30.41 -20.84 15.83
C SER A 269 -29.08 -20.74 15.05
N LEU A 270 -29.05 -21.21 13.80
CA LEU A 270 -27.88 -21.07 12.92
C LEU A 270 -27.43 -19.60 12.76
N LEU A 271 -28.38 -18.66 12.83
CA LEU A 271 -28.15 -17.22 12.75
C LEU A 271 -27.47 -16.68 14.01
N SER A 272 -27.84 -17.18 15.21
CA SER A 272 -27.11 -16.87 16.44
C SER A 272 -25.71 -17.49 16.47
N ARG A 273 -25.50 -18.67 15.87
CA ARG A 273 -24.15 -19.24 15.68
C ARG A 273 -23.28 -18.43 14.73
N LEU A 274 -23.82 -18.02 13.58
CA LEU A 274 -23.14 -17.14 12.62
C LEU A 274 -22.83 -15.78 13.24
N ARG A 275 -23.78 -15.21 13.97
CA ARG A 275 -23.58 -13.96 14.71
C ARG A 275 -22.52 -14.11 15.80
N ALA A 276 -22.55 -15.18 16.59
CA ALA A 276 -21.55 -15.46 17.61
C ALA A 276 -20.15 -15.66 16.97
N TYR A 277 -20.07 -16.32 15.82
CA TYR A 277 -18.84 -16.49 15.06
C TYR A 277 -18.30 -15.15 14.54
N LEU A 278 -19.14 -14.32 13.91
CA LEU A 278 -18.77 -12.99 13.43
C LEU A 278 -18.40 -12.05 14.60
N CYS A 279 -19.15 -12.09 15.70
CA CYS A 279 -18.82 -11.35 16.93
C CYS A 279 -17.53 -11.85 17.59
N SER A 280 -17.16 -13.13 17.44
CA SER A 280 -15.86 -13.65 17.90
C SER A 280 -14.68 -13.08 17.09
N TYR A 281 -15.00 -12.52 15.94
CA TYR A 281 -14.06 -11.98 14.97
C TYR A 281 -13.92 -10.46 15.09
N ILE A 282 -15.01 -9.78 15.48
CA ILE A 282 -15.01 -8.37 15.84
C ILE A 282 -14.24 -8.20 17.15
N TYR A 283 -13.16 -7.43 17.11
CA TYR A 283 -12.44 -7.06 18.32
C TYR A 283 -13.33 -6.15 19.18
N THR A 284 -13.86 -6.72 20.27
CA THR A 284 -14.58 -5.96 21.29
C THR A 284 -13.56 -5.48 22.35
N PRO A 285 -13.32 -4.17 22.49
CA PRO A 285 -12.40 -3.67 23.51
C PRO A 285 -12.92 -4.06 24.90
N GLU A 286 -12.03 -4.56 25.77
CA GLU A 286 -12.39 -4.78 27.19
C GLU A 286 -12.07 -3.54 27.98
N GLU A 287 -12.93 -3.25 28.96
CA GLU A 287 -12.61 -2.28 29.98
C GLU A 287 -11.33 -2.69 30.72
N GLY A 288 -10.32 -1.83 30.65
CA GLY A 288 -9.05 -2.02 31.36
C GLY A 288 -8.01 -2.87 30.62
N PHE A 289 -8.24 -3.42 29.43
CA PHE A 289 -7.16 -4.04 28.64
C PHE A 289 -6.87 -3.25 27.38
N GLN A 290 -5.62 -2.83 27.22
CA GLN A 290 -5.15 -2.10 26.07
C GLN A 290 -4.05 -2.87 25.32
N LEU A 291 -4.10 -2.85 23.99
CA LEU A 291 -3.11 -3.51 23.14
C LEU A 291 -1.78 -2.75 23.13
N PRO A 292 -0.62 -3.41 23.01
CA PRO A 292 0.67 -2.72 22.92
C PRO A 292 0.75 -1.87 21.65
N LEU A 293 1.37 -0.70 21.75
CA LEU A 293 1.49 0.25 20.63
C LEU A 293 2.07 -0.42 19.38
N LYS A 294 3.11 -1.24 19.56
CA LYS A 294 3.77 -1.95 18.46
C LYS A 294 2.85 -2.86 17.64
N LEU A 295 1.88 -3.49 18.27
CA LEU A 295 0.88 -4.31 17.58
C LEU A 295 -0.09 -3.43 16.79
N ILE A 296 -0.51 -2.29 17.35
CA ILE A 296 -1.37 -1.33 16.66
C ILE A 296 -0.67 -0.79 15.41
N LEU A 297 0.62 -0.44 15.51
CA LEU A 297 1.42 -0.02 14.35
C LEU A 297 1.44 -1.12 13.29
N SER A 298 1.81 -2.34 13.69
CA SER A 298 1.93 -3.50 12.82
C SER A 298 0.66 -3.75 11.99
N ILE A 299 -0.51 -3.69 12.64
CA ILE A 299 -1.79 -3.90 11.96
C ILE A 299 -2.16 -2.71 11.08
N THR A 300 -1.94 -1.49 11.55
CA THR A 300 -2.21 -0.28 10.76
C THR A 300 -1.41 -0.33 9.45
N THR A 301 -0.12 -0.64 9.53
CA THR A 301 0.73 -0.78 8.36
C THR A 301 0.33 -1.98 7.50
N SER A 302 -0.12 -3.10 8.08
CA SER A 302 -0.61 -4.26 7.31
C SER A 302 -1.89 -3.95 6.54
N VAL A 303 -2.84 -3.20 7.12
CA VAL A 303 -4.08 -2.80 6.42
C VAL A 303 -3.75 -1.87 5.25
N ILE A 304 -2.85 -0.92 5.45
CA ILE A 304 -2.38 -0.05 4.36
C ILE A 304 -1.65 -0.88 3.28
N ALA A 305 -0.86 -1.88 3.68
CA ALA A 305 -0.19 -2.78 2.76
C ALA A 305 -1.17 -3.56 1.88
N VAL A 306 -2.24 -4.10 2.49
CA VAL A 306 -3.31 -4.77 1.75
C VAL A 306 -3.91 -3.85 0.69
N TYR A 307 -4.21 -2.59 1.05
CA TYR A 307 -4.71 -1.60 0.10
C TYR A 307 -3.73 -1.34 -1.06
N GLN A 308 -2.46 -1.06 -0.74
CA GLN A 308 -1.45 -0.71 -1.75
C GLN A 308 -1.17 -1.86 -2.72
N VAL A 309 -1.02 -3.09 -2.21
CA VAL A 309 -0.78 -4.28 -3.04
C VAL A 309 -2.02 -4.62 -3.87
N ALA A 310 -3.23 -4.55 -3.29
CA ALA A 310 -4.46 -4.81 -4.03
C ALA A 310 -4.67 -3.79 -5.15
N LEU A 311 -4.41 -2.50 -4.90
CA LEU A 311 -4.47 -1.45 -5.92
C LEU A 311 -3.48 -1.73 -7.06
N LEU A 312 -2.24 -2.12 -6.73
CA LEU A 312 -1.22 -2.44 -7.72
C LEU A 312 -1.62 -3.65 -8.59
N LEU A 313 -2.14 -4.71 -7.97
CA LEU A 313 -2.62 -5.91 -8.67
C LEU A 313 -3.78 -5.59 -9.62
N LEU A 314 -4.77 -4.83 -9.13
CA LEU A 314 -5.92 -4.41 -9.93
C LEU A 314 -5.48 -3.59 -11.16
N VAL A 315 -4.60 -2.61 -10.95
CA VAL A 315 -4.13 -1.69 -11.99
C VAL A 315 -3.17 -2.37 -12.97
N ALA A 316 -2.45 -3.42 -12.57
CA ALA A 316 -1.60 -4.17 -13.48
C ALA A 316 -2.39 -5.10 -14.42
N PHE A 317 -3.46 -5.72 -13.92
CA PHE A 317 -4.20 -6.76 -14.67
C PHE A 317 -5.41 -6.24 -15.45
N VAL A 318 -6.24 -5.38 -14.84
CA VAL A 318 -7.51 -4.96 -15.48
C VAL A 318 -7.28 -4.15 -16.76
N PRO A 319 -6.41 -3.12 -16.78
CA PRO A 319 -6.17 -2.34 -17.99
C PRO A 319 -5.55 -3.18 -19.11
N THR A 320 -4.63 -4.11 -18.78
CA THR A 320 -3.98 -4.96 -19.78
C THR A 320 -4.97 -5.90 -20.45
N ILE A 321 -5.88 -6.53 -19.70
CA ILE A 321 -6.96 -7.34 -20.27
C ILE A 321 -7.94 -6.50 -21.08
N GLN A 322 -8.28 -5.28 -20.65
CA GLN A 322 -9.17 -4.40 -21.41
C GLN A 322 -8.54 -3.97 -22.74
N ILE A 323 -7.23 -3.68 -22.77
CA ILE A 323 -6.49 -3.39 -24.01
C ILE A 323 -6.50 -4.61 -24.93
N VAL A 324 -6.22 -5.81 -24.41
CA VAL A 324 -6.26 -7.05 -25.20
C VAL A 324 -7.66 -7.27 -25.76
N ARG A 325 -8.71 -7.11 -24.96
CA ARG A 325 -10.12 -7.30 -25.37
C ARG A 325 -10.54 -6.29 -26.44
N ALA A 326 -10.11 -5.04 -26.33
CA ALA A 326 -10.39 -4.00 -27.32
C ALA A 326 -9.62 -4.22 -28.63
N GLY A 327 -8.37 -4.69 -28.54
CA GLY A 327 -7.51 -5.00 -29.68
C GLY A 327 -7.88 -6.28 -30.44
N MET A 328 -8.83 -7.08 -29.93
CA MET A 328 -9.35 -8.25 -30.66
C MET A 328 -10.25 -7.82 -31.83
N THR A 329 -9.63 -7.66 -33.01
CA THR A 329 -10.30 -7.48 -34.30
C THR A 329 -10.48 -8.81 -35.03
N LYS A 330 -11.31 -8.81 -36.08
CA LYS A 330 -11.60 -10.01 -36.89
C LYS A 330 -10.31 -10.61 -37.47
N ASP A 331 -9.39 -9.77 -37.95
CA ASP A 331 -8.13 -10.19 -38.58
C ASP A 331 -7.15 -10.85 -37.59
N VAL A 332 -7.09 -10.33 -36.35
CA VAL A 332 -6.27 -10.91 -35.28
C VAL A 332 -6.84 -12.28 -34.87
N VAL A 333 -8.16 -12.43 -34.81
CA VAL A 333 -8.80 -13.72 -34.51
C VAL A 333 -8.54 -14.74 -35.61
N VAL A 334 -8.64 -14.34 -36.89
CA VAL A 334 -8.28 -15.21 -38.04
C VAL A 334 -6.85 -15.72 -37.90
N LEU A 335 -5.92 -14.83 -37.56
CA LEU A 335 -4.52 -15.17 -37.35
C LEU A 335 -4.35 -16.15 -36.17
N LEU A 336 -5.01 -15.92 -35.02
CA LEU A 336 -4.97 -16.86 -33.89
C LEU A 336 -5.61 -18.23 -34.20
N VAL A 337 -6.68 -18.26 -34.98
CA VAL A 337 -7.31 -19.51 -35.47
C VAL A 337 -6.33 -20.24 -36.39
N GLN A 338 -5.65 -19.52 -37.29
CA GLN A 338 -4.64 -20.08 -38.20
C GLN A 338 -3.40 -20.59 -37.45
N PHE A 339 -3.04 -19.97 -36.33
CA PHE A 339 -2.02 -20.47 -35.40
C PHE A 339 -2.50 -21.62 -34.49
N GLY A 340 -3.77 -22.04 -34.60
CA GLY A 340 -4.33 -23.16 -33.83
C GLY A 340 -4.58 -22.86 -32.35
N LEU A 341 -4.60 -21.58 -31.95
CA LEU A 341 -4.83 -21.16 -30.57
C LEU A 341 -6.33 -21.07 -30.22
N VAL A 342 -7.20 -21.00 -31.24
CA VAL A 342 -8.66 -20.99 -31.09
C VAL A 342 -9.25 -22.20 -31.83
N PRO A 343 -10.01 -23.08 -31.16
CA PRO A 343 -10.66 -24.21 -31.81
C PRO A 343 -11.79 -23.69 -32.72
N SER A 344 -11.66 -23.84 -34.03
CA SER A 344 -12.77 -23.61 -34.97
C SER A 344 -13.22 -24.94 -35.54
N GLU A 345 -14.53 -25.21 -35.55
CA GLU A 345 -15.11 -26.43 -36.14
C GLU A 345 -14.93 -26.49 -37.66
N ASN A 346 -14.71 -25.37 -38.37
CA ASN A 346 -14.41 -25.33 -39.81
C ASN A 346 -13.60 -24.09 -40.22
N PRO A 347 -12.31 -24.21 -40.61
CA PRO A 347 -11.42 -23.07 -40.90
C PRO A 347 -11.68 -22.37 -42.26
N GLY A 348 -12.82 -22.60 -42.92
CA GLY A 348 -13.05 -22.21 -44.32
C GLY A 348 -14.31 -21.38 -44.61
N MET A 349 -15.15 -21.05 -43.62
CA MET A 349 -16.39 -20.31 -43.85
C MET A 349 -16.40 -18.96 -43.10
N PRO A 350 -16.51 -17.82 -43.82
CA PRO A 350 -16.42 -16.48 -43.22
C PRO A 350 -17.62 -16.08 -42.35
N GLY A 351 -18.67 -16.90 -42.26
CA GLY A 351 -19.87 -16.64 -41.44
C GLY A 351 -19.69 -16.88 -39.94
N ASP A 352 -18.75 -17.74 -39.52
CA ASP A 352 -18.58 -18.14 -38.11
C ASP A 352 -17.58 -17.25 -37.34
N MET A 353 -16.83 -16.40 -38.03
CA MET A 353 -15.77 -15.55 -37.46
C MET A 353 -16.29 -14.51 -36.45
N GLU A 354 -17.48 -13.96 -36.68
CA GLU A 354 -18.09 -13.00 -35.76
C GLU A 354 -18.55 -13.65 -34.47
N LYS A 355 -19.03 -14.89 -34.56
CA LYS A 355 -19.40 -15.72 -33.41
C LYS A 355 -18.17 -16.11 -32.60
N GLU A 356 -17.09 -16.55 -33.24
CA GLU A 356 -15.82 -16.88 -32.56
C GLU A 356 -15.23 -15.66 -31.84
N LEU A 357 -15.21 -14.50 -32.49
CA LEU A 357 -14.75 -13.26 -31.86
C LEU A 357 -15.61 -12.88 -30.64
N SER A 358 -16.93 -13.06 -30.71
CA SER A 358 -17.83 -12.82 -29.57
C SER A 358 -17.56 -13.78 -28.40
N THR A 359 -17.24 -15.05 -28.69
CA THR A 359 -16.92 -16.08 -27.70
C THR A 359 -15.60 -15.77 -26.98
N VAL A 360 -14.55 -15.40 -27.72
CA VAL A 360 -13.27 -15.06 -27.10
C VAL A 360 -13.37 -13.78 -26.25
N LYS A 361 -14.13 -12.77 -26.71
CA LYS A 361 -14.43 -11.57 -25.90
C LYS A 361 -15.17 -11.92 -24.62
N HIS A 362 -16.10 -12.88 -24.67
CA HIS A 362 -16.80 -13.38 -23.49
C HIS A 362 -15.84 -14.07 -22.50
N TYR A 363 -14.92 -14.91 -22.97
CA TYR A 363 -13.92 -15.56 -22.12
C TYR A 363 -12.95 -14.57 -21.46
N LEU A 364 -12.48 -13.56 -22.20
CA LEU A 364 -11.64 -12.49 -21.62
C LEU A 364 -12.39 -11.69 -20.56
N TRP A 365 -13.68 -11.41 -20.78
CA TRP A 365 -14.52 -10.77 -19.77
C TRP A 365 -14.72 -11.65 -18.53
N SER A 366 -14.96 -12.96 -18.72
CA SER A 366 -15.03 -13.89 -17.59
C SER A 366 -13.72 -13.92 -16.78
N LEU A 367 -12.56 -13.89 -17.44
CA LEU A 367 -11.25 -13.82 -16.77
C LEU A 367 -11.08 -12.54 -15.95
N GLU A 368 -11.48 -11.39 -16.49
CA GLU A 368 -11.51 -10.11 -15.77
C GLU A 368 -12.33 -10.23 -14.48
N VAL A 369 -13.55 -10.77 -14.58
CA VAL A 369 -14.43 -10.99 -13.43
C VAL A 369 -13.82 -11.97 -12.42
N CYS A 370 -13.26 -13.09 -12.87
CA CYS A 370 -12.59 -14.06 -12.00
C CYS A 370 -11.46 -13.41 -11.19
N TYR A 371 -10.64 -12.58 -11.82
CA TYR A 371 -9.53 -11.89 -11.17
C TYR A 371 -9.98 -10.89 -10.11
N VAL A 372 -11.01 -10.10 -10.41
CA VAL A 372 -11.57 -9.13 -9.47
C VAL A 372 -12.23 -9.85 -8.28
N CYS A 373 -13.01 -10.91 -8.54
CA CYS A 373 -13.64 -11.71 -7.49
C CYS A 373 -12.60 -12.37 -6.58
N SER A 374 -11.53 -12.95 -7.15
CA SER A 374 -10.46 -13.55 -6.35
C SER A 374 -9.74 -12.52 -5.49
N LEU A 375 -9.49 -11.32 -6.03
CA LEU A 375 -8.80 -10.24 -5.32
C LEU A 375 -9.63 -9.72 -4.15
N VAL A 376 -10.94 -9.53 -4.34
CA VAL A 376 -11.86 -9.15 -3.27
C VAL A 376 -11.87 -10.22 -2.18
N LEU A 377 -11.94 -11.50 -2.55
CA LEU A 377 -11.89 -12.59 -1.58
C LEU A 377 -10.56 -12.63 -0.80
N CYS A 378 -9.42 -12.45 -1.47
CA CYS A 378 -8.10 -12.34 -0.83
C CYS A 378 -8.05 -11.20 0.18
N CYS A 379 -8.55 -10.02 -0.19
CA CYS A 379 -8.57 -8.85 0.68
C CYS A 379 -9.44 -9.10 1.91
N LEU A 380 -10.66 -9.62 1.72
CA LEU A 380 -11.58 -9.94 2.82
C LEU A 380 -10.99 -10.98 3.76
N LEU A 381 -10.41 -12.06 3.22
CA LEU A 381 -9.77 -13.10 4.02
C LEU A 381 -8.57 -12.55 4.80
N THR A 382 -7.74 -11.72 4.17
CA THR A 382 -6.56 -11.13 4.83
C THR A 382 -6.97 -10.18 5.94
N LEU A 383 -7.91 -9.26 5.67
CA LEU A 383 -8.47 -8.37 6.68
C LEU A 383 -9.10 -9.16 7.83
N ALA A 384 -9.78 -10.25 7.49
CA ALA A 384 -10.32 -11.13 8.48
C ALA A 384 -9.17 -11.70 9.35
N MET A 385 -8.18 -12.36 8.75
CA MET A 385 -7.08 -12.96 9.51
C MET A 385 -6.35 -11.94 10.40
N LEU A 386 -6.19 -10.69 9.96
CA LEU A 386 -5.65 -9.60 10.80
C LEU A 386 -6.51 -9.30 12.04
N LEU A 387 -7.84 -9.25 11.90
CA LEU A 387 -8.76 -9.10 13.02
C LEU A 387 -8.70 -10.30 13.97
N ARG A 388 -8.58 -11.52 13.44
CA ARG A 388 -8.39 -12.72 14.27
C ARG A 388 -7.08 -12.66 15.04
N THR A 389 -5.99 -12.21 14.41
CA THR A 389 -4.69 -12.03 15.07
C THR A 389 -4.79 -11.08 16.26
N LEU A 390 -5.57 -9.99 16.18
CA LEU A 390 -5.82 -9.10 17.33
C LEU A 390 -6.42 -9.83 18.53
N VAL A 391 -7.47 -10.61 18.27
CA VAL A 391 -8.19 -11.36 19.32
C VAL A 391 -7.27 -12.40 19.95
N MET A 392 -6.53 -13.16 19.13
CA MET A 392 -5.59 -14.17 19.61
C MET A 392 -4.39 -13.55 20.34
N HIS A 393 -3.88 -12.42 19.88
CA HIS A 393 -2.78 -11.73 20.57
C HIS A 393 -3.21 -11.25 21.95
N ARG A 394 -4.46 -10.77 22.10
CA ARG A 394 -5.02 -10.41 23.40
C ARG A 394 -5.15 -11.62 24.34
N SER A 395 -5.65 -12.77 23.87
CA SER A 395 -5.73 -13.97 24.70
C SER A 395 -4.34 -14.45 25.12
N ASN A 396 -3.38 -14.45 24.20
CA ASN A 396 -2.02 -14.89 24.47
C ASN A 396 -1.31 -13.95 25.47
N LEU A 397 -1.48 -12.64 25.33
CA LEU A 397 -0.89 -11.67 26.27
C LEU A 397 -1.45 -11.82 27.69
N LYS A 398 -2.76 -12.11 27.80
CA LYS A 398 -3.37 -12.39 29.10
C LYS A 398 -2.90 -13.69 29.73
N ALA A 399 -2.77 -14.76 28.93
CA ALA A 399 -2.22 -16.03 29.41
C ALA A 399 -0.79 -15.83 29.92
N LEU A 400 0.02 -15.01 29.22
CA LEU A 400 1.35 -14.62 29.66
C LEU A 400 1.34 -13.82 30.97
N TYR A 401 0.42 -12.85 31.14
CA TYR A 401 0.27 -12.12 32.41
C TYR A 401 -0.13 -13.03 33.58
N GLN A 402 -0.86 -14.11 33.31
CA GLN A 402 -1.24 -15.12 34.31
C GLN A 402 -0.12 -16.12 34.61
N GLY A 403 1.00 -16.08 33.88
CA GLY A 403 2.08 -17.07 33.98
C GLY A 403 1.74 -18.42 33.35
N ALA A 404 0.66 -18.51 32.57
CA ALA A 404 0.26 -19.71 31.83
C ALA A 404 1.08 -19.84 30.55
N VAL A 405 2.39 -20.09 30.70
CA VAL A 405 3.36 -20.12 29.60
C VAL A 405 3.10 -21.30 28.65
N LEU A 406 2.57 -22.42 29.14
CA LEU A 406 2.23 -23.59 28.32
C LEU A 406 1.02 -23.35 27.38
N ASP A 407 0.14 -22.40 27.70
CA ASP A 407 -1.00 -22.07 26.83
C ASP A 407 -0.56 -21.30 25.58
N VAL A 408 0.66 -20.74 25.59
CA VAL A 408 1.21 -19.92 24.51
C VAL A 408 2.39 -20.59 23.83
N PHE A 409 3.26 -21.24 24.60
CA PHE A 409 4.46 -21.90 24.10
C PHE A 409 4.38 -23.40 24.32
N TYR A 410 4.83 -24.15 23.32
CA TYR A 410 4.91 -25.61 23.39
C TYR A 410 5.77 -26.12 24.55
N LYS A 411 6.75 -25.32 25.01
CA LYS A 411 7.63 -25.66 26.14
C LYS A 411 7.66 -24.52 27.14
N ALA A 412 7.60 -24.85 28.43
CA ALA A 412 7.80 -23.88 29.49
C ALA A 412 9.19 -23.23 29.35
N HIS A 413 9.20 -21.92 29.12
CA HIS A 413 10.40 -21.13 28.95
C HIS A 413 10.44 -20.01 29.98
N ILE A 414 11.62 -19.73 30.53
CA ILE A 414 11.81 -18.57 31.39
C ILE A 414 11.83 -17.34 30.47
N LEU A 415 10.91 -16.40 30.67
CA LEU A 415 10.90 -15.14 29.92
C LEU A 415 12.11 -14.29 30.32
N ARG A 416 13.17 -14.36 29.51
CA ARG A 416 14.35 -13.49 29.62
C ARG A 416 14.49 -12.65 28.36
N PRO A 417 14.74 -11.33 28.47
CA PRO A 417 15.00 -10.49 27.32
C PRO A 417 16.37 -10.84 26.74
N SER A 418 16.41 -11.69 25.71
CA SER A 418 17.63 -12.02 24.97
C SER A 418 17.92 -10.97 23.89
N ARG A 419 19.18 -10.87 23.46
CA ARG A 419 19.57 -9.97 22.36
C ARG A 419 18.76 -10.23 21.09
N GLN A 420 18.56 -11.51 20.75
CA GLN A 420 17.75 -11.92 19.60
C GLN A 420 16.29 -11.50 19.76
N ALA A 421 15.71 -11.67 20.96
CA ALA A 421 14.33 -11.27 21.23
C ALA A 421 14.13 -9.76 21.05
N VAL A 422 15.10 -8.93 21.46
CA VAL A 422 15.06 -7.48 21.27
C VAL A 422 15.10 -7.13 19.78
N VAL A 423 15.98 -7.77 18.98
CA VAL A 423 16.04 -7.54 17.53
C VAL A 423 14.73 -7.94 16.85
N CYS A 424 14.19 -9.13 17.15
CA CYS A 424 12.89 -9.57 16.64
C CYS A 424 11.75 -8.65 17.06
N TRP A 425 11.80 -8.13 18.29
CA TRP A 425 10.84 -7.14 18.74
C TRP A 425 10.98 -5.87 17.90
N MET A 426 12.18 -5.32 17.68
CA MET A 426 12.41 -4.10 16.88
C MET A 426 11.79 -4.18 15.49
N SER A 427 11.94 -5.30 14.79
CA SER A 427 11.48 -5.52 13.42
C SER A 427 10.08 -6.13 13.29
N PHE A 428 9.37 -6.40 14.39
CA PHE A 428 8.07 -7.07 14.38
C PHE A 428 7.04 -6.50 13.40
N ALA A 429 6.87 -5.17 13.37
CA ALA A 429 5.91 -4.51 12.47
C ALA A 429 6.30 -4.70 11.00
N GLY A 430 7.59 -4.60 10.68
CA GLY A 430 8.12 -4.85 9.34
C GLY A 430 7.85 -6.29 8.88
N PHE A 431 8.16 -7.28 9.72
CA PHE A 431 7.90 -8.68 9.39
C PHE A 431 6.42 -8.97 9.15
N GLN A 432 5.53 -8.47 10.02
CA GLN A 432 4.09 -8.67 9.84
C GLN A 432 3.61 -8.09 8.51
N THR A 433 4.02 -6.87 8.17
CA THR A 433 3.63 -6.22 6.90
C THR A 433 4.16 -6.98 5.69
N ALA A 434 5.44 -7.38 5.70
CA ALA A 434 6.05 -8.12 4.60
C ALA A 434 5.36 -9.47 4.35
N PHE A 435 5.05 -10.23 5.41
CA PHE A 435 4.30 -11.48 5.29
C PHE A 435 2.85 -11.25 4.85
N THR A 436 2.24 -10.13 5.24
CA THR A 436 0.90 -9.76 4.75
C THR A 436 0.94 -9.51 3.23
N CYS A 437 1.93 -8.76 2.72
CA CYS A 437 2.12 -8.52 1.30
C CYS A 437 2.35 -9.83 0.52
N LEU A 438 3.29 -10.65 0.97
CA LEU A 438 3.63 -11.92 0.33
C LEU A 438 2.44 -12.89 0.37
N GLY A 439 1.74 -12.96 1.50
CA GLY A 439 0.54 -13.76 1.67
C GLY A 439 -0.55 -13.37 0.67
N LEU A 440 -0.79 -12.07 0.48
CA LEU A 440 -1.80 -11.59 -0.47
C LEU A 440 -1.43 -11.94 -1.92
N LEU A 441 -0.15 -11.83 -2.31
CA LEU A 441 0.31 -12.23 -3.65
C LEU A 441 0.09 -13.72 -3.91
N ILE A 442 0.49 -14.58 -2.96
CA ILE A 442 0.33 -16.04 -3.10
C ILE A 442 -1.15 -16.42 -3.12
N GLN A 443 -1.96 -15.85 -2.21
CA GLN A 443 -3.39 -16.08 -2.16
C GLN A 443 -4.08 -15.66 -3.46
N GLN A 444 -3.69 -14.52 -4.05
CA GLN A 444 -4.28 -14.05 -5.30
C GLN A 444 -4.02 -15.03 -6.44
N VAL A 445 -2.80 -15.55 -6.58
CA VAL A 445 -2.46 -16.53 -7.62
C VAL A 445 -3.29 -17.80 -7.44
N ILE A 446 -3.37 -18.33 -6.22
CA ILE A 446 -4.13 -19.57 -5.94
C ILE A 446 -5.61 -19.37 -6.20
N PHE A 447 -6.22 -18.34 -5.62
CA PHE A 447 -7.65 -18.10 -5.79
C PHE A 447 -8.00 -17.75 -7.23
N PHE A 448 -7.16 -17.00 -7.95
CA PHE A 448 -7.40 -16.74 -9.37
C PHE A 448 -7.48 -18.04 -10.19
N ILE A 449 -6.54 -18.97 -10.00
CA ILE A 449 -6.56 -20.27 -10.68
C ILE A 449 -7.82 -21.06 -10.31
N CYS A 450 -8.18 -21.10 -9.03
CA CYS A 450 -9.40 -21.78 -8.57
C CYS A 450 -10.67 -21.17 -9.17
N PHE A 451 -10.80 -19.85 -9.18
CA PHE A 451 -11.96 -19.15 -9.77
C PHE A 451 -12.03 -19.33 -11.28
N ALA A 452 -10.90 -19.26 -11.98
CA ALA A 452 -10.83 -19.51 -13.42
C ALA A 452 -11.25 -20.96 -13.72
N ALA A 453 -10.66 -21.95 -13.05
CA ALA A 453 -11.03 -23.35 -13.22
C ALA A 453 -12.51 -23.61 -12.95
N PHE A 454 -13.06 -23.05 -11.86
CA PHE A 454 -14.49 -23.16 -11.56
C PHE A 454 -15.37 -22.52 -12.65
N THR A 455 -14.99 -21.35 -13.14
CA THR A 455 -15.76 -20.62 -14.15
C THR A 455 -15.77 -21.36 -15.49
N PHE A 456 -14.61 -21.83 -15.97
CA PHE A 456 -14.50 -22.52 -17.25
C PHE A 456 -15.03 -23.96 -17.22
N LEU A 457 -14.89 -24.68 -16.10
CA LEU A 457 -15.29 -26.09 -16.03
C LEU A 457 -16.75 -26.28 -15.62
N VAL A 458 -17.31 -25.33 -14.86
CA VAL A 458 -18.65 -25.45 -14.27
C VAL A 458 -19.59 -24.36 -14.78
N VAL A 459 -19.26 -23.08 -14.59
CA VAL A 459 -20.20 -21.96 -14.85
C VAL A 459 -20.53 -21.83 -16.33
N ILE A 460 -19.53 -21.74 -17.20
CA ILE A 460 -19.74 -21.52 -18.63
C ILE A 460 -20.47 -22.71 -19.28
N PRO A 461 -20.09 -23.97 -19.04
CA PRO A 461 -20.82 -25.10 -19.62
C PRO A 461 -22.28 -25.19 -19.14
N LEU A 462 -22.56 -24.82 -17.89
CA LEU A 462 -23.92 -24.73 -17.38
C LEU A 462 -24.74 -23.64 -18.08
N GLN A 463 -24.14 -22.50 -18.38
CA GLN A 463 -24.80 -21.39 -19.09
C GLN A 463 -25.05 -21.72 -20.58
N SER A 464 -24.08 -22.34 -21.25
CA SER A 464 -24.19 -22.69 -22.68
C SER A 464 -24.97 -23.99 -22.94
N GLY A 465 -25.33 -24.74 -21.89
CA GLY A 465 -25.99 -26.05 -22.01
C GLY A 465 -25.11 -27.14 -22.66
N THR A 466 -23.81 -26.86 -22.82
CA THR A 466 -22.84 -27.77 -23.45
C THR A 466 -22.28 -28.74 -22.41
N SER A 467 -22.21 -30.04 -22.74
CA SER A 467 -21.62 -31.04 -21.84
C SER A 467 -20.13 -30.76 -21.60
N SER A 468 -19.77 -30.26 -20.42
CA SER A 468 -18.35 -30.08 -20.06
C SER A 468 -17.63 -31.43 -19.95
N HIS A 469 -16.31 -31.42 -20.13
CA HIS A 469 -15.47 -32.60 -19.89
C HIS A 469 -15.65 -33.16 -18.47
N LEU A 470 -15.90 -32.28 -17.49
CA LEU A 470 -16.10 -32.64 -16.09
C LEU A 470 -17.45 -33.36 -15.89
N PHE A 471 -18.54 -32.86 -16.50
CA PHE A 471 -19.84 -33.55 -16.47
C PHE A 471 -19.81 -34.89 -17.22
N LYS A 472 -19.01 -35.02 -18.28
CA LYS A 472 -18.78 -36.30 -18.96
C LYS A 472 -18.02 -37.29 -18.07
N ILE A 473 -16.99 -36.85 -17.36
CA ILE A 473 -16.26 -37.69 -16.40
C ILE A 473 -17.17 -38.12 -15.24
N VAL A 474 -17.92 -37.18 -14.65
CA VAL A 474 -18.85 -37.48 -13.54
C VAL A 474 -20.00 -38.39 -13.99
N ARG A 475 -20.47 -38.29 -15.23
CA ARG A 475 -21.47 -39.22 -15.80
C ARG A 475 -20.91 -40.61 -16.10
N ASN A 476 -19.60 -40.72 -16.34
CA ASN A 476 -18.92 -41.97 -16.66
C ASN A 476 -18.35 -42.68 -15.40
N MET A 477 -18.36 -42.01 -14.24
CA MET A 477 -18.18 -42.61 -12.92
C MET A 477 -19.51 -43.11 -12.39
#